data_AF-A0A923YQR8-F1
#
_entry.id   AF-A0A923YQR8-F1
#
_cell.length_a   1.000
_cell.length_b   1.000
_cell.length_c   1.000
_cell.angle_alpha   90.00
_cell.angle_beta   90.00
_cell.angle_gamma   90.00
#
_symmetry.space_group_name_H-M   'P 1'
#
loop_
_entity.id
_entity.type
_entity.pdbx_description
1 polymer ?
#
loop_
_entity_poly.entity_id
_entity_poly.type
_entity_poly.pdbx_seq_one_letter_code
_entity_poly.pdbx_strand_id
1 'polypeptide(L)'
;MHKLCYIGLRNGWNLAEGVRLNTSYEQARTLSNASDNGDNSNEGDTTALTGQIDYLASARWKVSAGLEMRQSDRERSMLNNLSVAFKLDHDWTFLGKSTLY
;
A
#
# COMPACT_ATOMS: atom_id res chain seq x y z
N MET A 1 -19.21 3.65 17.08
CA MET A 1 -18.38 2.81 16.19
C MET A 1 -18.58 3.31 14.76
N HIS A 2 -17.59 4.00 14.19
CA HIS A 2 -17.65 4.48 12.80
C HIS A 2 -17.30 3.34 11.84
N LYS A 3 -18.09 3.14 10.79
CA LYS A 3 -17.79 2.14 9.75
C LYS A 3 -17.05 2.83 8.61
N LEU A 4 -15.94 2.24 8.18
CA LEU A 4 -15.16 2.70 7.04
C LEU A 4 -15.46 1.79 5.85
N CYS A 5 -15.76 2.39 4.70
CA CYS A 5 -15.87 1.68 3.43
C CYS A 5 -14.63 1.99 2.60
N TYR A 6 -13.99 0.94 2.06
CA TYR A 6 -12.79 1.07 1.26
C TYR A 6 -13.07 0.58 -0.16
N ILE A 7 -12.71 1.39 -1.14
CA ILE A 7 -12.70 1.00 -2.54
C ILE A 7 -11.30 1.23 -3.09
N GLY A 8 -10.74 0.23 -3.75
CA GLY A 8 -9.38 0.29 -4.24
C GLY A 8 -9.20 -0.37 -5.59
N LEU A 9 -8.36 0.24 -6.41
CA LEU A 9 -7.85 -0.32 -7.66
C LEU A 9 -6.41 -0.76 -7.44
N ARG A 10 -6.06 -1.97 -7.88
CA ARG A 10 -4.68 -2.44 -7.89
C ARG A 10 -4.33 -2.93 -9.29
N ASN A 11 -3.25 -2.40 -9.84
CA ASN A 11 -2.72 -2.83 -11.12
C ASN A 11 -1.31 -3.39 -10.96
N GLY A 12 -1.00 -4.45 -11.69
CA GLY A 12 0.28 -5.14 -11.67
C GLY A 12 0.79 -5.31 -13.08
N TRP A 13 1.97 -4.77 -13.35
CA TRP A 13 2.62 -4.84 -14.65
C TRP A 13 3.90 -5.67 -14.54
N ASN A 14 4.05 -6.64 -15.43
CA ASN A 14 5.32 -7.31 -15.64
C ASN A 14 6.11 -6.45 -16.63
N LEU A 15 7.12 -5.74 -16.11
CA LEU A 15 7.94 -4.84 -16.93
C LEU A 15 9.01 -5.63 -17.69
N ALA A 16 9.56 -6.65 -17.04
CA ALA A 16 10.56 -7.56 -17.59
C ALA A 16 10.51 -8.88 -16.82
N GLU A 17 11.28 -9.87 -17.27
CA GLU A 17 11.44 -11.11 -16.54
C GLU A 17 12.03 -10.83 -15.14
N GLY A 18 11.34 -11.32 -14.12
CA GLY A 18 11.69 -11.05 -12.73
C GLY A 18 11.39 -9.64 -12.22
N VAL A 19 10.91 -8.70 -13.06
CA VAL A 19 10.61 -7.32 -12.64
C VAL A 19 9.13 -7.02 -12.73
N ARG A 20 8.52 -6.70 -11.60
CA ARG A 20 7.10 -6.39 -11.49
C ARG A 20 6.89 -5.04 -10.84
N LEU A 21 6.10 -4.19 -11.47
CA LEU A 21 5.60 -2.96 -10.88
C LEU A 21 4.16 -3.19 -10.44
N ASN A 22 3.83 -2.82 -9.22
CA ASN A 22 2.47 -2.78 -8.72
C ASN A 22 2.15 -1.34 -8.36
N THR A 23 0.97 -0.87 -8.74
CA THR A 23 0.41 0.33 -8.14
C THR A 23 -0.97 0.03 -7.61
N SER A 24 -1.34 0.76 -6.57
CA SER A 24 -2.71 0.76 -6.08
C SER A 24 -3.14 2.16 -5.72
N TYR A 25 -4.42 2.40 -5.94
CA TYR A 25 -5.12 3.59 -5.49
C TYR A 25 -6.28 3.13 -4.63
N GLU A 26 -6.35 3.62 -3.41
CA GLU A 26 -7.41 3.32 -2.46
C GLU A 26 -8.08 4.61 -2.00
N GLN A 27 -9.40 4.58 -1.90
CA GLN A 27 -10.18 5.60 -1.23
C GLN A 27 -10.94 4.95 -0.07
N ALA A 28 -10.68 5.46 1.12
CA ALA A 28 -11.44 5.18 2.33
C ALA A 28 -12.44 6.30 2.55
N ARG A 29 -13.72 5.96 2.70
CA ARG A 29 -14.75 6.91 3.14
C ARG A 29 -15.29 6.54 4.50
N THR A 30 -15.42 7.53 5.37
CA THR A 30 -16.08 7.40 6.66
C THR A 30 -17.58 7.38 6.45
N LEU A 31 -18.20 6.21 6.66
CA LEU A 31 -19.66 6.11 6.69
C LEU A 31 -20.12 6.44 8.11
N SER A 32 -20.23 7.73 8.41
CA SER A 32 -21.01 8.20 9.55
C SER A 32 -22.49 7.90 9.27
N ASN A 33 -23.21 7.37 10.26
CA ASN A 33 -24.65 7.19 10.12
C ASN A 33 -25.26 8.55 9.81
N ALA A 34 -25.97 8.65 8.68
CA ALA A 34 -26.89 9.73 8.41
C ALA A 34 -27.95 9.73 9.53
N SER A 35 -27.71 10.48 10.61
CA SER A 35 -28.69 10.71 11.66
C SER A 35 -28.81 12.23 11.85
N ASP A 36 -29.89 12.74 11.28
CA ASP A 36 -30.72 13.84 11.76
C ASP A 36 -30.30 15.31 11.70
N ASN A 37 -29.11 15.70 11.24
CA ASN A 37 -28.90 17.10 10.85
C ASN A 37 -27.94 17.16 9.67
N GLY A 38 -28.28 17.92 8.63
CA GLY A 38 -27.63 17.94 7.31
C GLY A 38 -26.19 18.46 7.27
N ASP A 39 -25.32 17.93 8.11
CA ASP A 39 -23.89 18.21 8.10
C ASP A 39 -23.18 17.12 7.28
N ASN A 40 -23.03 17.39 5.99
CA ASN A 40 -22.24 16.58 5.05
C ASN A 40 -20.74 16.82 5.29
N SER A 41 -20.29 16.66 6.52
CA SER A 41 -18.89 16.83 6.85
C SER A 41 -18.16 15.56 6.38
N ASN A 42 -17.51 15.61 5.21
CA ASN A 42 -16.60 14.58 4.68
C ASN A 42 -15.36 14.32 5.59
N GLU A 43 -15.43 14.72 6.86
CA GLU A 43 -14.34 14.65 7.82
C GLU A 43 -13.89 13.19 8.00
N GLY A 44 -12.77 12.85 7.37
CA GLY A 44 -12.12 11.55 7.48
C GLY A 44 -11.97 10.77 6.18
N ASP A 45 -12.44 11.32 5.05
CA ASP A 45 -12.12 10.74 3.75
C ASP A 45 -10.59 10.69 3.58
N THR A 46 -10.10 9.53 3.14
CA THR A 46 -8.66 9.34 2.93
C THR A 46 -8.40 8.67 1.60
N THR A 47 -7.47 9.24 0.86
CA THR A 47 -6.91 8.65 -0.35
C THR A 47 -5.52 8.10 -0.07
N ALA A 48 -5.24 6.88 -0.51
CA ALA A 48 -3.93 6.28 -0.51
C ALA A 48 -3.51 5.93 -1.94
N LEU A 49 -2.26 6.25 -2.26
CA LEU A 49 -1.61 5.87 -3.50
C LEU A 49 -0.36 5.07 -3.15
N THR A 50 -0.27 3.84 -3.63
CA THR A 50 0.88 2.97 -3.41
C THR A 50 1.52 2.67 -4.75
N GLY A 51 2.84 2.76 -4.81
CA GLY A 51 3.67 2.23 -5.88
C GLY A 51 4.68 1.27 -5.29
N GLN A 52 4.85 0.10 -5.88
CA GLN A 52 5.80 -0.91 -5.43
C GLN A 52 6.48 -1.55 -6.62
N ILE A 53 7.81 -1.59 -6.59
CA ILE A 53 8.61 -2.34 -7.54
C ILE A 53 9.18 -3.58 -6.85
N ASP A 54 9.03 -4.71 -7.51
CA ASP A 54 9.56 -6.01 -7.11
C ASP A 54 10.59 -6.44 -8.15
N TYR A 55 11.79 -6.77 -7.67
CA TYR A 55 12.88 -7.31 -8.46
C TYR A 55 13.27 -8.70 -7.95
N LEU A 56 13.07 -9.71 -8.80
CA LEU A 56 13.44 -11.09 -8.60
C LEU A 56 14.62 -11.40 -9.52
N ALA A 57 15.85 -11.31 -9.00
CA ALA A 57 17.02 -11.54 -9.84
C ALA A 57 17.37 -13.03 -10.02
N SER A 58 16.87 -13.88 -9.13
CA SER A 58 17.07 -15.34 -9.19
C SER A 58 15.98 -16.03 -8.37
N ALA A 59 15.82 -17.35 -8.53
CA ALA A 59 14.91 -18.16 -7.69
C ALA A 59 15.22 -18.09 -6.18
N ARG A 60 16.35 -17.46 -5.80
CA ARG A 60 16.83 -17.36 -4.43
C ARG A 60 16.70 -16.00 -3.78
N TRP A 61 16.52 -14.89 -4.52
CA TRP A 61 16.42 -13.59 -3.85
C TRP A 61 15.49 -12.62 -4.57
N LYS A 62 14.71 -11.91 -3.76
CA LYS A 62 13.74 -10.90 -4.16
C LYS A 62 14.01 -9.62 -3.38
N VAL A 63 14.05 -8.49 -4.06
CA VAL A 63 14.03 -7.17 -3.45
C VAL A 63 12.71 -6.51 -3.81
N SER A 64 12.12 -5.82 -2.85
CA SER A 64 10.92 -5.02 -3.06
C SER A 64 11.13 -3.64 -2.46
N ALA A 65 10.85 -2.61 -3.23
CA ALA A 65 10.80 -1.24 -2.75
C ALA A 65 9.40 -0.70 -3.00
N GLY A 66 8.81 -0.08 -1.99
CA GLY A 66 7.47 0.48 -2.05
C GLY A 66 7.45 1.89 -1.51
N LEU A 67 6.56 2.68 -2.08
CA LEU A 67 6.21 4.01 -1.64
C LEU A 67 4.69 4.06 -1.51
N GLU A 68 4.22 4.50 -0.35
CA GLU A 68 2.82 4.76 -0.10
C GLU A 68 2.67 6.22 0.30
N MET A 69 1.70 6.89 -0.31
CA MET A 69 1.33 8.25 0.02
C MET A 69 -0.12 8.24 0.44
N ARG A 70 -0.40 8.74 1.63
CA ARG A 70 -1.74 8.81 2.19
C ARG A 70 -2.10 10.26 2.47
N GLN A 71 -3.26 10.69 1.99
CA GLN A 71 -3.76 12.05 2.15
C GLN A 71 -5.20 12.01 2.64
N SER A 72 -5.44 12.66 3.78
CA SER A 72 -6.77 12.98 4.31
C SER A 72 -6.95 14.50 4.37
N ASP A 73 -8.14 14.97 4.74
CA ASP A 73 -8.46 16.41 4.81
C ASP A 73 -7.56 17.19 5.77
N ARG A 74 -6.95 16.51 6.75
CA ARG A 74 -6.14 17.13 7.81
C ARG A 74 -4.69 16.65 7.87
N GLU A 75 -4.37 15.54 7.21
CA GLU A 75 -3.07 14.88 7.35
C GLU A 75 -2.53 14.34 6.03
N ARG A 76 -1.22 14.47 5.84
CA ARG A 76 -0.47 13.88 4.74
C ARG A 76 0.65 13.03 5.34
N SER A 77 0.69 11.76 4.95
CA SER A 77 1.72 10.82 5.39
C SER A 77 2.35 10.16 4.17
N MET A 78 3.65 9.92 4.24
CA MET A 78 4.43 9.26 3.20
C MET A 78 5.22 8.14 3.87
N LEU A 79 5.05 6.93 3.35
CA LEU A 79 5.69 5.74 3.89
C LEU A 79 6.51 5.10 2.79
N ASN A 80 7.81 5.01 3.00
CA ASN A 80 8.71 4.28 2.14
C ASN A 80 9.00 2.93 2.80
N ASN A 81 8.90 1.86 2.05
CA ASN A 81 9.29 0.54 2.50
C ASN A 81 10.35 -0.05 1.57
N LEU A 82 11.29 -0.76 2.19
CA LEU A 82 12.29 -1.53 1.48
C LEU A 82 12.35 -2.90 2.12
N SER A 83 12.31 -3.95 1.32
CA SER A 83 12.45 -5.31 1.79
C SER A 83 13.32 -6.13 0.86
N VAL A 84 14.00 -7.09 1.47
CA VAL A 84 14.82 -8.08 0.78
C VAL A 84 14.48 -9.44 1.37
N ALA A 85 14.21 -10.40 0.50
CA ALA A 85 13.99 -11.78 0.82
C ALA A 85 15.12 -12.61 0.18
N PHE A 86 15.76 -13.46 0.98
CA PHE A 86 16.80 -14.37 0.53
C PHE A 86 16.47 -15.79 0.97
N LYS A 87 16.25 -16.67 -0.01
CA LYS A 87 16.00 -18.10 0.17
C LYS A 87 17.31 -18.80 0.53
N LEU A 88 17.40 -19.22 1.79
CA LEU A 88 18.50 -19.99 2.33
C LEU A 88 18.39 -21.44 1.85
N ASP A 89 17.19 -22.03 2.01
CA ASP A 89 16.88 -23.43 1.64
C ASP A 89 15.43 -23.56 1.12
N HIS A 90 14.94 -24.77 0.84
CA HIS A 90 13.56 -25.02 0.43
C HIS A 90 12.57 -24.45 1.47
N ASP A 91 12.87 -24.62 2.76
CA ASP A 91 11.98 -24.27 3.86
C ASP A 91 12.27 -22.90 4.48
N TRP A 92 13.49 -22.38 4.31
CA TRP A 92 13.94 -21.19 5.02
C TRP A 92 14.17 -20.01 4.08
N THR A 93 13.52 -18.89 4.39
CA THR A 93 13.73 -17.60 3.73
C THR A 93 14.03 -16.54 4.78
N PHE A 94 15.18 -15.90 4.66
CA PHE A 94 15.50 -14.72 5.44
C PHE A 94 14.76 -13.52 4.86
N LEU A 95 14.09 -12.75 5.72
CA LEU A 95 13.37 -11.54 5.33
C LEU A 95 13.90 -10.35 6.11
N GLY A 96 14.49 -9.39 5.41
CA GLY A 96 14.77 -8.06 5.94
C GLY A 96 13.71 -7.09 5.44
N LYS A 97 13.08 -6.32 6.34
CA LYS A 97 12.16 -5.24 5.99
C LYS A 97 12.50 -4.00 6.80
N SER A 98 12.53 -2.86 6.12
CA SER A 98 12.67 -1.54 6.70
C SER A 98 11.51 -0.66 6.23
N THR A 99 11.07 0.24 7.10
CA THR A 99 10.00 1.20 6.80
C THR A 99 10.40 2.54 7.37
N LEU A 100 10.29 3.56 6.53
CA LEU A 100 10.69 4.94 6.78
C LEU A 100 9.46 5.82 6.62
N TYR A 101 9.23 6.68 7.61
CA TYR A 101 8.14 7.66 7.67
C TYR A 101 8.67 9.08 7.44
#